data_AF-A0A2V9GBI5-F1
#
_entry.id   AF-A0A2V9GBI5-F1
#
_cell.length_a   1.000
_cell.length_b   1.000
_cell.length_c   1.000
_cell.angle_alpha   90.00
_cell.angle_beta   90.00
_cell.angle_gamma   90.00
#
_symmetry.space_group_name_H-M   'P 1'
#
loop_
_entity.id
_entity.type
_entity.pdbx_description
1 polymer ?
#
loop_
_entity_poly.entity_id
_entity_poly.type
_entity_poly.pdbx_seq_one_letter_code
_entity_poly.pdbx_strand_id
1 'polypeptide(L)'
;MWITNGGFADVYIVFAKIDGEKFTAFIVERTFPGFKPGNEEHKMGIHGSSTTPIFLENCKVPKENLLHEIGRGHIVAFNILNAGRFTLGASCVGGSKHVLMTSSKYAKERKAFGKQIGNFGLMKEKLAEMAI
;
A
#
# COMPACT_ATOMS: atom_id res chain seq x y z
N MET A 1 -6.46 5.70 -10.46
CA MET A 1 -5.46 4.71 -10.93
C MET A 1 -4.80 4.11 -9.69
N TRP A 2 -4.45 2.82 -9.73
CA TRP A 2 -3.81 2.06 -8.63
C TRP A 2 -4.49 2.17 -7.26
N ILE A 3 -5.76 1.75 -7.20
CA ILE A 3 -6.52 1.75 -5.96
C ILE A 3 -6.36 0.39 -5.29
N THR A 4 -5.63 0.36 -4.16
CA THR A 4 -5.52 -0.84 -3.31
C THR A 4 -6.90 -1.28 -2.84
N ASN A 5 -7.16 -2.59 -2.85
CA ASN A 5 -8.47 -3.21 -2.59
C ASN A 5 -9.55 -2.86 -3.64
N GLY A 6 -9.17 -2.23 -4.76
CA GLY A 6 -10.12 -1.70 -5.73
C GLY A 6 -11.06 -2.74 -6.35
N GLY A 7 -10.66 -4.01 -6.42
CA GLY A 7 -11.49 -5.10 -6.96
C GLY A 7 -12.61 -5.56 -6.04
N PHE A 8 -12.52 -5.30 -4.73
CA PHE A 8 -13.45 -5.83 -3.74
C PHE A 8 -13.95 -4.86 -2.66
N ALA A 9 -13.38 -3.67 -2.51
CA ALA A 9 -13.82 -2.73 -1.48
C ALA A 9 -15.28 -2.27 -1.69
N ASP A 10 -16.02 -2.11 -0.58
CA ASP A 10 -17.40 -1.60 -0.61
C ASP A 10 -17.46 -0.07 -0.59
N VAL A 11 -16.47 0.57 0.07
CA VAL A 11 -16.40 2.02 0.28
C VAL A 11 -15.04 2.55 -0.16
N TYR A 12 -15.07 3.69 -0.85
CA TYR A 12 -13.91 4.38 -1.39
C TYR A 12 -13.88 5.83 -0.90
N ILE A 13 -12.71 6.31 -0.51
CA ILE A 13 -12.48 7.74 -0.31
C ILE A 13 -11.94 8.31 -1.62
N VAL A 14 -12.78 9.08 -2.30
CA VAL A 14 -12.46 9.67 -3.61
C VAL A 14 -12.19 11.16 -3.44
N PHE A 15 -11.08 11.61 -4.01
CA PHE A 15 -10.79 13.04 -4.12
C PHE A 15 -11.17 13.54 -5.52
N ALA A 16 -11.99 14.58 -5.59
CA ALA A 16 -12.39 15.23 -6.82
C ALA A 16 -12.41 16.76 -6.64
N LYS A 17 -12.48 17.50 -7.75
CA LYS A 17 -12.63 18.96 -7.71
C LYS A 17 -14.06 19.35 -8.02
N ILE A 18 -14.75 19.97 -7.06
CA ILE A 18 -16.06 20.59 -7.32
C ILE A 18 -15.84 21.78 -8.28
N ASP A 19 -16.66 21.84 -9.33
CA ASP A 19 -16.59 22.81 -10.42
C ASP A 19 -15.20 22.89 -11.09
N GLY A 20 -14.39 21.83 -10.99
CA GLY A 20 -13.03 21.79 -11.54
C GLY A 20 -11.97 22.51 -10.69
N GLU A 21 -12.35 23.15 -9.58
CA GLU A 21 -11.45 24.00 -8.78
C GLU A 21 -11.22 23.47 -7.37
N LYS A 22 -12.30 23.13 -6.65
CA LYS A 22 -12.26 22.93 -5.19
C LYS A 22 -11.95 21.48 -4.83
N PHE A 23 -10.69 21.18 -4.53
CA PHE A 23 -10.22 19.84 -4.14
C PHE A 23 -10.90 19.35 -2.84
N THR A 24 -11.73 18.32 -2.96
CA THR A 24 -12.68 17.87 -1.93
C THR A 24 -12.68 16.34 -1.84
N ALA A 25 -12.90 15.79 -0.65
CA ALA A 25 -12.99 14.36 -0.42
C ALA A 25 -14.46 13.92 -0.33
N PHE A 26 -14.75 12.72 -0.82
CA PHE A 26 -16.08 12.12 -0.84
C PHE A 26 -16.02 10.66 -0.41
N ILE A 27 -17.06 10.22 0.29
CA ILE A 27 -17.33 8.81 0.57
C ILE A 27 -18.15 8.26 -0.60
N VAL A 28 -17.58 7.32 -1.36
CA VAL A 28 -18.24 6.73 -2.53
C VAL A 28 -18.43 5.24 -2.29
N GLU A 29 -19.66 4.77 -2.36
CA GLU A 29 -19.95 3.35 -2.28
C GLU A 29 -19.85 2.69 -3.65
N ARG A 30 -19.40 1.44 -3.67
CA ARG A 30 -19.27 0.62 -4.89
C ARG A 30 -20.59 0.48 -5.65
N THR A 31 -21.70 0.51 -4.91
CA THR A 31 -23.07 0.32 -5.43
C THR A 31 -23.63 1.57 -6.12
N PHE A 32 -22.96 2.73 -5.99
CA PHE A 32 -23.46 3.97 -6.57
C PHE A 32 -23.48 3.88 -8.10
N PRO A 33 -24.60 4.29 -8.76
CA PRO A 33 -24.69 4.29 -10.22
C PRO A 33 -23.56 5.13 -10.81
N GLY A 34 -22.86 4.59 -11.82
CA GLY A 34 -21.71 5.24 -12.45
C GLY A 34 -20.35 4.88 -11.84
N PHE A 35 -20.31 4.13 -10.74
CA PHE A 35 -19.08 3.52 -10.24
C PHE A 35 -18.79 2.19 -10.95
N LYS A 36 -17.53 1.97 -11.37
CA LYS A 36 -17.09 0.68 -11.90
C LYS A 36 -15.62 0.40 -11.55
N PRO A 37 -15.29 -0.76 -10.95
CA PRO A 37 -13.91 -1.18 -10.83
C PRO A 37 -13.37 -1.68 -12.18
N GLY A 38 -12.10 -1.40 -12.45
CA GLY A 38 -11.40 -1.96 -13.60
C GLY A 38 -10.80 -3.33 -13.33
N ASN A 39 -10.01 -3.82 -14.30
CA ASN A 39 -9.28 -5.08 -14.17
C ASN A 39 -8.11 -4.94 -13.19
N GLU A 40 -7.67 -6.09 -12.65
CA GLU A 40 -6.48 -6.17 -11.81
C GLU A 40 -5.21 -5.78 -12.59
N GLU A 41 -4.37 -4.99 -11.92
CA GLU A 41 -3.11 -4.52 -12.46
C GLU A 41 -2.04 -5.63 -12.43
N HIS A 42 -1.27 -5.74 -13.51
CA HIS A 42 -0.08 -6.59 -13.57
C HIS A 42 1.10 -5.89 -12.90
N LYS A 43 1.46 -6.36 -11.70
CA LYS A 43 2.47 -5.75 -10.81
C LYS A 43 3.70 -6.64 -10.70
N MET A 44 4.84 -6.06 -10.31
CA MET A 44 6.09 -6.80 -10.04
C MET A 44 5.99 -7.74 -8.83
N GLY A 45 5.19 -7.38 -7.83
CA GLY A 45 5.03 -8.13 -6.58
C GLY A 45 3.71 -7.80 -5.90
N ILE A 46 3.61 -8.09 -4.58
CA ILE A 46 2.41 -7.87 -3.76
C ILE A 46 1.11 -8.40 -4.41
N HIS A 47 1.19 -9.54 -5.10
CA HIS A 47 0.06 -10.12 -5.85
C HIS A 47 -1.15 -10.49 -4.99
N GLY A 48 -0.96 -10.69 -3.68
CA GLY A 48 -2.05 -10.88 -2.72
C GLY A 48 -2.87 -9.60 -2.46
N SER A 49 -2.41 -8.44 -2.92
CA SER A 49 -3.13 -7.17 -2.85
C SER A 49 -3.86 -6.90 -4.16
N SER A 50 -5.17 -6.76 -4.10
CA SER A 50 -5.96 -6.21 -5.21
C SER A 50 -5.47 -4.79 -5.52
N THR A 51 -5.33 -4.48 -6.80
CA THR A 51 -5.02 -3.15 -7.30
C THR A 51 -5.71 -2.98 -8.63
N THR A 52 -6.68 -2.07 -8.70
CA THR A 52 -7.44 -1.81 -9.92
C THR A 52 -7.48 -0.30 -10.18
N PRO A 53 -7.73 0.14 -11.42
CA PRO A 53 -8.32 1.45 -11.62
C PRO A 53 -9.78 1.42 -11.12
N ILE A 54 -10.32 2.61 -10.84
CA ILE A 54 -11.75 2.82 -10.63
C ILE A 54 -12.20 3.85 -11.66
N PHE A 55 -13.42 3.67 -12.17
CA PHE A 55 -14.06 4.54 -13.13
C PHE A 55 -15.31 5.16 -12.50
N LEU A 56 -15.50 6.46 -12.72
CA LEU A 56 -16.59 7.25 -12.18
C LEU A 56 -17.26 7.98 -13.35
N GLU A 57 -18.21 7.32 -14.00
CA GLU A 57 -18.93 7.84 -15.17
C GLU A 57 -20.31 8.33 -14.74
N ASN A 58 -20.49 9.66 -14.65
CA ASN A 58 -21.71 10.27 -14.11
C ASN A 58 -22.13 9.70 -12.75
N CYS A 59 -21.13 9.38 -11.90
CA CYS A 59 -21.35 8.77 -10.60
C CYS A 59 -22.09 9.72 -9.65
N LYS A 60 -23.29 9.33 -9.18
CA LYS A 60 -24.11 10.17 -8.29
C LYS A 60 -23.77 9.90 -6.84
N VAL A 61 -23.19 10.90 -6.18
CA VAL A 61 -22.82 10.85 -4.76
C VAL A 61 -23.74 11.77 -3.95
N PRO A 62 -24.35 11.29 -2.85
CA PRO A 62 -25.17 12.12 -1.97
C PRO A 62 -24.38 13.28 -1.36
N LYS A 63 -25.07 14.38 -1.00
CA LYS A 63 -24.39 15.59 -0.47
C LYS A 63 -23.79 15.34 0.92
N GLU A 64 -24.44 14.50 1.70
CA GLU A 64 -24.06 14.05 3.03
C GLU A 64 -22.78 13.19 3.03
N ASN A 65 -22.39 12.64 1.88
CA ASN A 65 -21.15 11.88 1.71
C ASN A 65 -19.93 12.79 1.47
N LEU A 66 -20.09 14.11 1.56
CA LEU A 66 -18.98 15.05 1.64
C LEU A 66 -18.14 14.75 2.88
N LEU A 67 -16.86 14.41 2.69
CA LEU A 67 -15.94 14.19 3.79
C LEU A 67 -15.19 15.50 4.07
N HIS A 68 -15.34 16.01 5.29
CA HIS A 68 -14.76 17.27 5.76
C HIS A 68 -15.43 18.52 5.14
N GLU A 69 -14.69 19.39 4.45
CA GLU A 69 -15.18 20.67 3.93
C GLU A 69 -14.85 20.81 2.43
N ILE A 70 -15.74 21.47 1.69
CA ILE A 70 -15.54 21.81 0.27
C ILE A 70 -14.22 22.58 0.10
N GLY A 71 -13.35 22.12 -0.80
CA GLY A 71 -12.05 22.74 -1.09
C GLY A 71 -10.94 22.43 -0.07
N ARG A 72 -11.25 21.68 0.99
CA ARG A 72 -10.28 21.33 2.05
C ARG A 72 -9.89 19.85 2.06
N GLY A 73 -10.01 19.17 0.93
CA GLY A 73 -9.57 17.77 0.78
C GLY A 73 -8.08 17.56 1.09
N HIS A 74 -7.25 18.59 0.90
CA HIS A 74 -5.81 18.52 1.19
C HIS A 74 -5.53 18.23 2.68
N ILE A 75 -6.39 18.70 3.59
CA ILE A 75 -6.25 18.45 5.03
C ILE A 75 -6.44 16.96 5.31
N VAL A 76 -7.46 16.35 4.73
CA VAL A 76 -7.71 14.90 4.83
C VAL A 76 -6.52 14.13 4.27
N ALA A 77 -6.06 14.48 3.06
CA ALA A 77 -4.98 13.79 2.37
C ALA A 77 -3.64 13.85 3.13
N PHE A 78 -3.25 15.02 3.65
CA PHE A 78 -1.96 15.16 4.32
C PHE A 78 -1.96 14.55 5.73
N ASN A 79 -3.08 14.59 6.45
CA ASN A 79 -3.17 13.95 7.76
C ASN A 79 -3.10 12.42 7.63
N ILE A 80 -3.83 11.82 6.69
CA ILE A 80 -3.78 10.36 6.51
C ILE A 80 -2.41 9.89 6.00
N LEU A 81 -1.71 10.71 5.21
CA LEU A 81 -0.36 10.40 4.74
C LEU A 81 0.65 10.29 5.91
N ASN A 82 0.50 11.12 6.95
CA ASN A 82 1.38 11.03 8.13
C ASN A 82 1.22 9.69 8.86
N ALA A 83 -0.02 9.23 9.05
CA ALA A 83 -0.29 7.91 9.61
C ALA A 83 0.28 6.79 8.71
N GLY A 84 0.03 6.88 7.40
CA GLY A 84 0.52 5.90 6.43
C GLY A 84 2.05 5.77 6.40
N ARG A 85 2.78 6.88 6.52
CA ARG A 85 4.25 6.89 6.60
C ARG A 85 4.75 6.11 7.81
N PHE A 86 4.15 6.34 8.97
CA PHE A 86 4.53 5.64 10.20
C PHE A 86 4.26 4.13 10.10
N THR A 87 3.06 3.74 9.66
CA THR A 87 2.68 2.33 9.55
C THR A 87 3.49 1.59 8.49
N LEU A 88 3.86 2.25 7.39
CA LEU A 88 4.77 1.68 6.40
C LEU A 88 6.16 1.44 6.99
N GLY A 89 6.72 2.42 7.72
CA GLY A 89 8.01 2.26 8.39
C GLY A 89 8.03 1.07 9.36
N ALA A 90 6.99 0.94 10.20
CA ALA A 90 6.84 -0.21 11.09
C ALA A 90 6.76 -1.55 10.31
N SER A 91 6.01 -1.57 9.20
CA SER A 91 5.89 -2.77 8.35
C SER A 91 7.22 -3.16 7.70
N CYS A 92 8.00 -2.18 7.24
CA CYS A 92 9.34 -2.41 6.71
C CYS A 92 10.27 -3.01 7.77
N VAL A 93 10.23 -2.52 9.01
CA VAL A 93 11.03 -3.10 10.12
C VAL A 93 10.63 -4.55 10.39
N GLY A 94 9.33 -4.86 10.40
CA GLY A 94 8.83 -6.23 10.52
C GLY A 94 9.33 -7.14 9.38
N GLY A 95 9.25 -6.65 8.14
CA GLY A 95 9.79 -7.32 6.96
C GLY A 95 11.29 -7.57 7.05
N SER A 96 12.08 -6.56 7.42
CA SER A 96 13.53 -6.68 7.59
C SER A 96 13.92 -7.71 8.64
N LYS A 97 13.21 -7.75 9.78
CA LYS A 97 13.41 -8.80 10.81
C LYS A 97 13.11 -10.19 10.26
N HIS A 98 12.03 -10.36 9.50
CA HIS A 98 11.69 -11.63 8.88
C HIS A 98 12.74 -12.09 7.86
N VAL A 99 13.25 -11.16 7.05
CA VAL A 99 14.34 -11.41 6.10
C VAL A 99 15.61 -11.83 6.85
N LEU A 100 16.02 -11.11 7.90
CA LEU A 100 17.18 -11.47 8.71
C LEU A 100 17.06 -12.88 9.31
N MET A 101 15.90 -13.23 9.87
CA MET A 101 15.66 -14.56 10.42
C MET A 101 15.77 -15.66 9.36
N THR A 102 15.15 -15.44 8.19
CA THR A 102 15.17 -16.38 7.07
C THR A 102 16.59 -16.55 6.52
N SER A 103 17.30 -15.44 6.30
CA SER A 103 18.68 -15.44 5.82
C SER A 103 19.64 -16.11 6.81
N SER A 104 19.51 -15.83 8.12
CA SER A 104 20.34 -16.42 9.17
C SER A 104 20.10 -17.94 9.29
N LYS A 105 18.84 -18.39 9.21
CA LYS A 105 18.50 -19.81 9.17
C LYS A 105 19.15 -20.50 7.96
N TYR A 106 18.94 -19.96 6.77
CA TYR A 106 19.50 -20.54 5.54
C TYR A 106 21.03 -20.56 5.56
N ALA A 107 21.68 -19.54 6.12
CA ALA A 107 23.14 -19.48 6.25
C ALA A 107 23.72 -20.59 7.15
N LYS A 108 22.95 -21.07 8.13
CA LYS A 108 23.31 -22.20 8.99
C LYS A 108 23.01 -23.56 8.34
N GLU A 109 22.06 -23.65 7.44
CA GLU A 109 21.67 -24.92 6.80
C GLU A 109 22.49 -25.20 5.54
N ARG A 110 22.71 -24.18 4.71
CA ARG A 110 23.39 -24.33 3.42
C ARG A 110 24.89 -24.56 3.59
N LYS A 111 25.42 -25.62 2.96
CA LYS A 111 26.86 -25.91 2.88
C LYS A 111 27.41 -25.62 1.48
N ALA A 112 28.62 -25.06 1.44
CA ALA A 112 29.43 -24.90 0.22
C ALA A 112 30.92 -24.92 0.60
N PHE A 113 31.78 -25.42 -0.29
CA PHE A 113 33.23 -25.55 -0.04
C PHE A 113 33.56 -26.21 1.32
N GLY A 114 32.84 -27.30 1.64
CA GLY A 114 33.09 -28.11 2.84
C GLY A 114 32.58 -27.55 4.17
N LYS A 115 31.95 -26.37 4.22
CA LYS A 115 31.39 -25.78 5.46
C LYS A 115 30.07 -25.06 5.25
N GLN A 116 29.37 -24.73 6.34
CA GLN A 116 28.17 -23.88 6.30
C GLN A 116 28.52 -22.49 5.77
N ILE A 117 27.65 -21.90 4.95
CA ILE A 117 27.93 -20.60 4.33
C ILE A 117 28.01 -19.47 5.37
N GLY A 118 27.32 -19.60 6.51
CA GLY A 118 27.44 -18.68 7.64
C GLY A 118 28.85 -18.61 8.26
N ASN A 119 29.75 -19.55 7.94
CA ASN A 119 31.14 -19.56 8.40
C ASN A 119 32.10 -18.79 7.47
N PHE A 120 31.61 -18.16 6.40
CA PHE A 120 32.41 -17.24 5.57
C PHE A 120 32.33 -15.80 6.09
N GLY A 121 33.45 -15.07 6.05
CA GLY A 121 33.53 -13.68 6.55
C GLY A 121 32.50 -12.76 5.90
N LEU A 122 32.39 -12.76 4.57
CA LEU A 122 31.43 -11.94 3.82
C LEU A 122 29.96 -12.24 4.17
N MET A 123 29.64 -13.48 4.57
CA MET A 123 28.28 -13.81 5.02
C MET A 123 28.01 -13.27 6.42
N LYS A 124 29.00 -13.30 7.32
CA LYS A 124 28.88 -12.71 8.65
C LYS A 124 28.72 -11.19 8.57
N GLU A 125 29.49 -10.54 7.72
CA GLU A 125 29.40 -9.09 7.47
C GLU A 125 27.99 -8.70 7.00
N LYS A 126 27.44 -9.39 5.99
CA LYS A 126 26.07 -9.14 5.51
C LYS A 126 25.02 -9.30 6.61
N LEU A 127 25.09 -10.38 7.38
CA LEU A 127 24.13 -10.62 8.47
C LEU A 127 24.27 -9.62 9.62
N ALA A 128 25.49 -9.16 9.91
CA ALA A 128 25.74 -8.13 10.91
C ALA A 128 25.16 -6.78 10.46
N GLU A 129 25.40 -6.38 9.21
CA GLU A 129 24.86 -5.14 8.65
C GLU A 129 23.33 -5.15 8.60
N MET A 130 22.71 -6.30 8.31
CA MET A 130 21.25 -6.45 8.35
C MET A 130 20.65 -6.33 9.75
N ALA A 131 21.44 -6.54 10.81
CA ALA A 131 20.97 -6.58 12.19
C ALA A 131 21.09 -5.23 12.93
N ILE A 132 21.92 -4.31 12.41
CA ILE A 132 22.14 -2.96 12.92
C ILE A 132 21.16 -2.00 12.25
#